data_AF-T0Z232-F1
#
_entry.id   AF-T0Z232-F1
#
_cell.length_a   1.000
_cell.length_b   1.000
_cell.length_c   1.000
_cell.angle_alpha   90.00
_cell.angle_beta   90.00
_cell.angle_gamma   90.00
#
_symmetry.space_group_name_H-M   'P 1'
#
loop_
_entity.id
_entity.type
_entity.pdbx_description
1 polymer ?
#
loop_
_entity_poly.entity_id
_entity_poly.type
_entity_poly.pdbx_seq_one_letter_code
_entity_poly.pdbx_strand_id
1 'polypeptide(L)'
;TDPASNLSEVLGTELGSEPRPVAGTERLWALDIDPMAAAAAYRQRVVGPYRGILPDAVVAGIEEQLSGSCTVEIAAFDQFTGLLADPGDFDHIVFDTAPTGHTLRLLALPGAWTSYLDTTEGGVTCVGPLSGLTQQRARYREALTVLADPALATLVLVTRPDPG
;
A
#
# COMPACT_ATOMS: atom_id res chain seq x y z
N THR A 1 -3.18 -9.17 -3.38
CA THR A 1 -2.06 -8.20 -3.27
C THR A 1 -0.70 -8.84 -3.54
N ASP A 2 -0.65 -10.09 -4.02
CA ASP A 2 0.57 -10.74 -4.49
C ASP A 2 1.02 -10.17 -5.85
N PRO A 3 2.30 -9.76 -6.02
CA PRO A 3 2.87 -9.42 -7.33
C PRO A 3 2.67 -10.51 -8.41
N ALA A 4 2.44 -11.77 -8.02
CA ALA A 4 2.10 -12.88 -8.90
C ALA A 4 0.67 -13.41 -8.63
N SER A 5 -0.29 -12.51 -8.38
CA SER A 5 -1.67 -12.86 -8.11
C SER A 5 -2.27 -13.76 -9.20
N ASN A 6 -2.84 -14.89 -8.76
CA ASN A 6 -3.60 -15.83 -9.56
C ASN A 6 -5.10 -15.84 -9.17
N LEU A 7 -5.55 -14.82 -8.42
CA LEU A 7 -6.93 -14.75 -7.92
C LEU A 7 -7.96 -14.76 -9.05
N SER A 8 -7.66 -14.11 -10.17
CA SER A 8 -8.57 -14.08 -11.32
C SER A 8 -8.83 -15.47 -11.90
N GLU A 9 -7.79 -16.33 -11.94
CA GLU A 9 -7.90 -17.71 -12.41
C GLU A 9 -8.65 -18.58 -11.41
N VAL A 10 -8.28 -18.51 -10.13
CA VAL A 10 -8.89 -19.30 -9.05
C VAL A 10 -10.39 -18.97 -8.89
N LEU A 11 -10.75 -17.69 -9.03
CA LEU A 11 -12.12 -17.21 -8.89
C LEU A 11 -12.90 -17.17 -10.22
N GLY A 12 -12.27 -17.55 -11.34
CA GLY A 12 -12.88 -17.53 -12.67
C GLY A 12 -13.47 -16.17 -13.07
N THR A 13 -12.91 -15.08 -12.53
CA THR A 13 -13.42 -13.71 -12.67
C THR A 13 -12.24 -12.81 -12.98
N GLU A 14 -12.28 -12.02 -14.05
CA GLU A 14 -11.22 -11.06 -14.33
C GLU A 14 -11.26 -9.94 -13.28
N LEU A 15 -10.21 -9.83 -12.45
CA LEU A 15 -10.09 -8.86 -11.37
C LEU A 15 -9.20 -7.67 -11.74
N GLY A 16 -9.37 -6.58 -11.01
CA GLY A 16 -8.61 -5.34 -11.17
C GLY A 16 -8.73 -4.50 -9.90
N SER A 17 -8.34 -3.23 -9.96
CA SER A 17 -8.22 -2.37 -8.77
C SER A 17 -9.55 -1.96 -8.12
N GLU A 18 -10.68 -2.29 -8.73
CA GLU A 18 -12.02 -2.03 -8.18
C GLU A 18 -12.73 -3.33 -7.78
N PRO A 19 -13.50 -3.35 -6.67
CA PRO A 19 -14.29 -4.50 -6.27
C PRO A 19 -15.24 -4.96 -7.37
N ARG A 20 -15.17 -6.25 -7.72
CA ARG A 20 -16.07 -6.90 -8.68
C ARG A 20 -16.75 -8.11 -8.03
N PRO A 21 -18.03 -8.37 -8.32
CA PRO A 21 -18.71 -9.56 -7.83
C PRO A 21 -18.07 -10.82 -8.42
N VAL A 22 -17.83 -11.82 -7.57
CA VAL A 22 -17.26 -13.11 -7.99
C VAL A 22 -18.36 -14.00 -8.56
N ALA A 23 -18.14 -14.53 -9.77
CA ALA A 23 -19.10 -15.38 -10.45
C ALA A 23 -19.43 -16.64 -9.61
N GLY A 24 -20.72 -17.01 -9.56
CA GLY A 24 -21.18 -18.20 -8.83
C GLY A 24 -21.36 -17.99 -7.32
N THR A 25 -21.26 -16.75 -6.82
CA THR A 25 -21.50 -16.40 -5.42
C THR A 25 -22.44 -15.19 -5.33
N GLU A 26 -23.18 -15.06 -4.23
CA GLU A 26 -24.12 -13.94 -4.03
C GLU A 26 -23.53 -12.79 -3.21
N ARG A 27 -22.48 -13.07 -2.43
CA ARG A 27 -21.98 -12.16 -1.39
C ARG A 27 -20.46 -12.05 -1.35
N LEU A 28 -19.76 -12.43 -2.41
CA LEU A 28 -18.32 -12.30 -2.51
C LEU A 28 -17.97 -11.31 -3.61
N TRP A 29 -17.18 -10.32 -3.23
CA TRP A 29 -16.51 -9.42 -4.14
C TRP A 29 -15.03 -9.62 -4.00
N ALA A 30 -14.32 -9.48 -5.12
CA ALA A 30 -12.88 -9.54 -5.15
C ALA A 30 -12.35 -8.37 -5.95
N LEU A 31 -11.17 -7.93 -5.57
CA LEU A 31 -10.36 -6.98 -6.32
C LEU A 31 -8.94 -7.51 -6.31
N ASP A 32 -8.14 -7.04 -7.26
CA ASP A 32 -6.72 -7.33 -7.31
C ASP A 32 -5.93 -6.03 -7.30
N ILE A 33 -4.97 -5.95 -6.39
CA ILE A 33 -4.09 -4.79 -6.25
C ILE A 33 -2.79 -5.15 -6.93
N ASP A 34 -2.62 -4.63 -8.14
CA ASP A 34 -1.33 -4.63 -8.82
C ASP A 34 -0.41 -3.59 -8.14
N PRO A 35 0.67 -4.02 -7.46
CA PRO A 35 1.55 -3.13 -6.74
C PRO A 35 2.35 -2.20 -7.67
N MET A 36 2.64 -2.62 -8.91
CA MET A 36 3.30 -1.77 -9.91
C MET A 36 2.36 -0.69 -10.44
N ALA A 37 1.10 -1.05 -10.71
CA ALA A 37 0.07 -0.08 -11.07
C ALA A 37 -0.17 0.92 -9.94
N ALA A 38 -0.23 0.44 -8.69
CA ALA A 38 -0.34 1.28 -7.50
C ALA A 38 0.86 2.25 -7.38
N ALA A 39 2.09 1.77 -7.58
CA ALA A 39 3.28 2.62 -7.57
C ALA A 39 3.28 3.68 -8.67
N ALA A 40 2.81 3.33 -9.87
CA ALA A 40 2.66 4.28 -10.97
C ALA A 40 1.61 5.36 -10.65
N ALA A 41 0.46 4.96 -10.12
CA ALA A 41 -0.59 5.89 -9.68
C ALA A 41 -0.11 6.79 -8.53
N TYR A 42 0.66 6.23 -7.59
CA TYR A 42 1.29 6.98 -6.51
C TYR A 42 2.24 8.05 -7.06
N ARG A 43 3.19 7.65 -7.92
CA ARG A 43 4.12 8.57 -8.58
C ARG A 43 3.39 9.66 -9.35
N GLN A 44 2.33 9.31 -10.08
CA GLN A 44 1.53 10.26 -10.84
C GLN A 44 0.86 11.31 -9.94
N ARG A 45 0.32 10.89 -8.79
CA ARG A 45 -0.30 11.78 -7.80
C ARG A 45 0.71 12.74 -7.16
N VAL A 46 1.92 12.26 -6.87
CA VAL A 46 2.97 13.09 -6.24
C VAL A 46 3.62 14.04 -7.25
N VAL A 47 3.94 13.55 -8.45
CA VAL A 47 4.71 14.32 -9.45
C VAL A 47 3.80 15.15 -10.36
N GLY A 48 2.58 14.67 -10.64
CA GLY A 48 1.63 15.31 -11.55
C GLY A 48 1.44 16.81 -11.34
N PRO A 49 1.23 17.29 -10.09
CA PRO A 49 1.06 18.72 -9.81
C PRO A 49 2.25 19.59 -10.19
N TYR A 50 3.46 19.02 -10.32
CA TYR A 50 4.68 19.77 -10.64
C TYR A 50 5.01 19.79 -12.13
N ARG A 51 4.39 18.91 -12.94
CA ARG A 51 4.66 18.86 -14.39
C ARG A 51 4.17 20.14 -15.06
N GLY A 52 5.05 20.77 -15.83
CA GLY A 52 4.78 22.08 -16.46
C GLY A 52 4.91 23.29 -15.53
N ILE A 53 5.20 23.08 -14.23
CA ILE A 53 5.51 24.14 -13.26
C ILE A 53 7.02 24.17 -12.97
N LEU A 54 7.60 23.00 -12.71
CA LEU A 54 9.04 22.85 -12.44
C LEU A 54 9.82 22.47 -13.71
N PRO A 55 11.15 22.71 -13.74
CA PRO A 55 11.99 22.25 -14.84
C PRO A 55 11.96 20.72 -15.00
N ASP A 56 11.96 20.23 -16.24
CA ASP A 56 11.86 18.79 -16.54
C ASP A 56 12.94 17.95 -15.84
N ALA A 57 14.16 18.48 -15.70
CA ALA A 57 15.24 17.80 -14.98
C ALA A 57 14.94 17.60 -13.48
N VAL A 58 14.23 18.55 -12.87
CA VAL A 58 13.81 18.45 -11.46
C VAL A 58 12.69 17.41 -11.33
N VAL A 59 11.71 17.44 -12.23
CA VAL A 59 10.62 16.47 -12.29
C VAL A 59 11.16 15.05 -12.47
N ALA A 60 12.10 14.84 -13.39
CA ALA A 60 12.74 13.55 -13.63
C ALA A 60 13.50 13.04 -12.39
N GLY A 61 14.18 13.93 -11.66
CA GLY A 61 14.85 13.56 -10.40
C GLY A 61 13.87 13.05 -9.33
N ILE A 62 12.69 13.67 -9.22
CA ILE A 62 11.64 13.22 -8.29
C ILE A 62 11.06 11.87 -8.75
N GLU A 63 10.81 11.70 -10.04
CA GLU A 63 10.30 10.43 -10.60
C GLU A 63 11.26 9.26 -10.32
N GLU A 64 12.57 9.49 -10.46
CA GLU A 64 13.59 8.47 -10.18
C GLU A 64 13.58 8.06 -8.70
N GLN A 65 13.53 9.04 -7.78
CA GLN A 65 13.43 8.75 -6.33
C GLN A 65 12.17 7.95 -5.97
N LEU A 66 11.11 8.06 -6.77
CA LEU A 66 9.85 7.33 -6.59
C LEU A 66 9.80 6.00 -7.37
N SER A 67 10.86 5.58 -8.05
CA SER A 67 10.84 4.37 -8.89
C SER A 67 11.40 3.12 -8.21
N GLY A 68 11.87 3.24 -6.96
CA GLY A 68 12.42 2.13 -6.18
C GLY A 68 11.38 1.16 -5.60
N SER A 69 11.84 -0.01 -5.16
CA SER A 69 11.01 -1.03 -4.49
C SER A 69 10.30 -0.51 -3.23
N CYS A 70 10.92 0.43 -2.51
CA CYS A 70 10.29 1.11 -1.39
C CYS A 70 8.98 1.83 -1.78
N THR A 71 8.91 2.43 -2.97
CA THR A 71 7.66 3.07 -3.44
C THR A 71 6.59 2.04 -3.73
N VAL A 72 6.97 0.88 -4.28
CA VAL A 72 6.04 -0.21 -4.58
C VAL A 72 5.39 -0.73 -3.30
N GLU A 73 6.19 -0.96 -2.25
CA GLU A 73 5.66 -1.36 -0.94
C GLU A 73 4.74 -0.30 -0.32
N ILE A 74 5.16 0.96 -0.33
CA ILE A 74 4.36 2.08 0.20
C ILE A 74 3.05 2.24 -0.56
N ALA A 75 3.08 2.14 -1.89
CA ALA A 75 1.89 2.31 -2.72
C ALA A 75 0.91 1.14 -2.59
N ALA A 76 1.41 -0.09 -2.44
CA ALA A 76 0.57 -1.24 -2.12
C ALA A 76 -0.08 -1.08 -0.73
N PHE A 77 0.67 -0.57 0.24
CA PHE A 77 0.14 -0.28 1.57
C PHE A 77 -0.88 0.87 1.57
N ASP A 78 -0.70 1.89 0.74
CA ASP A 78 -1.67 2.98 0.58
C ASP A 78 -3.05 2.43 0.19
N GLN A 79 -3.10 1.54 -0.81
CA GLN A 79 -4.33 0.87 -1.24
C GLN A 79 -4.94 0.02 -0.11
N PHE A 80 -4.09 -0.73 0.61
CA PHE A 80 -4.51 -1.50 1.77
C PHE A 80 -5.16 -0.62 2.86
N THR A 81 -4.56 0.54 3.17
CA THR A 81 -5.11 1.46 4.17
C THR A 81 -6.39 2.17 3.73
N GLY A 82 -6.56 2.38 2.43
CA GLY A 82 -7.82 2.86 1.88
C GLY A 82 -8.97 1.90 2.22
N LEU A 83 -8.76 0.60 2.01
CA LEU A 83 -9.75 -0.44 2.28
C LEU A 83 -10.01 -0.65 3.78
N LEU A 84 -8.99 -0.48 4.63
CA LEU A 84 -9.18 -0.59 6.09
C LEU A 84 -9.90 0.61 6.70
N ALA A 85 -9.59 1.83 6.22
CA ALA A 85 -10.19 3.04 6.76
C ALA A 85 -11.62 3.27 6.23
N ASP A 86 -11.92 2.77 5.04
CA ASP A 86 -13.23 2.85 4.42
C ASP A 86 -13.62 1.49 3.82
N PRO A 87 -14.19 0.58 4.64
CA PRO A 87 -14.59 -0.73 4.16
C PRO A 87 -15.85 -0.70 3.30
N GLY A 88 -16.48 0.46 3.09
CA GLY A 88 -17.75 0.57 2.37
C GLY A 88 -18.85 -0.26 3.00
N ASP A 89 -19.58 -1.02 2.17
CA ASP A 89 -20.72 -1.85 2.57
C ASP A 89 -20.33 -3.31 2.95
N PHE A 90 -19.04 -3.59 3.16
CA PHE A 90 -18.56 -4.94 3.43
C PHE A 90 -18.46 -5.22 4.94
N ASP A 91 -19.05 -6.33 5.38
CA ASP A 91 -18.94 -6.82 6.77
C ASP A 91 -17.53 -7.32 7.11
N HIS A 92 -16.83 -7.89 6.11
CA HIS A 92 -15.51 -8.49 6.25
C HIS A 92 -14.65 -8.22 5.03
N ILE A 93 -13.38 -7.90 5.27
CA ILE A 93 -12.35 -7.75 4.24
C ILE A 93 -11.25 -8.77 4.52
N VAL A 94 -10.93 -9.57 3.50
CA VAL A 94 -9.88 -10.59 3.56
C VAL A 94 -8.74 -10.17 2.64
N PHE A 95 -7.54 -10.07 3.20
CA PHE A 95 -6.32 -9.85 2.45
C PHE A 95 -5.55 -11.17 2.32
N ASP A 96 -5.18 -11.53 1.10
CA ASP A 96 -4.40 -12.74 0.77
C ASP A 96 -2.94 -12.63 1.24
N THR A 97 -2.41 -11.42 1.35
CA THR A 97 -1.12 -11.13 1.97
C THR A 97 -1.25 -10.07 3.06
N ALA A 98 -0.59 -10.31 4.20
CA ALA A 98 -0.40 -9.27 5.19
C ALA A 98 0.71 -8.31 4.74
N PRO A 99 0.61 -7.00 5.04
CA PRO A 99 1.71 -6.08 4.81
C PRO A 99 2.96 -6.54 5.59
N THR A 100 4.14 -6.38 4.99
CA THR A 100 5.36 -6.88 5.62
C THR A 100 5.69 -6.08 6.88
N GLY A 101 6.42 -6.70 7.82
CA GLY A 101 6.88 -6.05 9.04
C GLY A 101 7.78 -4.83 8.78
N HIS A 102 8.42 -4.74 7.62
CA HIS A 102 9.22 -3.57 7.24
C HIS A 102 8.31 -2.36 6.97
N THR A 103 7.28 -2.56 6.14
CA THR A 103 6.24 -1.56 5.85
C THR A 103 5.49 -1.14 7.11
N LEU A 104 5.03 -2.11 7.91
CA LEU A 104 4.33 -1.83 9.18
C LEU A 104 5.21 -1.03 10.16
N ARG A 105 6.51 -1.32 10.24
CA ARG A 105 7.45 -0.56 11.09
C ARG A 105 7.67 0.86 10.59
N LEU A 106 7.85 1.07 9.28
CA LEU A 106 7.97 2.40 8.69
C LEU A 106 6.76 3.28 9.06
N LEU A 107 5.57 2.70 9.07
CA LEU A 107 4.31 3.41 9.33
C LEU A 107 3.96 3.51 10.82
N ALA A 108 4.37 2.54 11.65
CA ALA A 108 4.14 2.55 13.09
C ALA A 108 5.05 3.48 13.88
N LEU A 109 6.17 3.95 13.32
CA LEU A 109 7.11 4.81 14.03
C LEU A 109 6.55 6.25 14.12
N PRO A 110 6.17 6.77 15.29
CA PRO A 110 5.67 8.14 15.40
C PRO A 110 6.76 9.19 15.10
N GLY A 111 8.04 8.81 15.27
CA GLY A 111 9.23 9.64 15.05
C GLY A 111 9.93 9.46 13.70
N ALA A 112 9.58 8.42 12.92
CA ALA A 112 10.14 8.24 11.57
C ALA A 112 9.58 9.23 10.53
N TRP A 113 8.65 10.09 10.94
CA TRP A 113 7.94 11.01 10.05
C TRP A 113 8.30 12.47 10.33
N THR A 114 8.50 12.85 11.60
CA THR A 114 8.97 14.19 11.97
C THR A 114 10.49 14.25 12.08
N SER A 115 11.12 13.40 12.89
CA SER A 115 12.58 13.44 13.04
C SER A 115 13.32 12.93 11.80
N TYR A 116 12.80 11.91 11.11
CA TYR A 116 13.52 11.28 9.98
C TYR A 116 13.53 12.15 8.70
N LEU A 117 12.46 12.94 8.50
CA LEU A 117 12.39 13.96 7.44
C LEU A 117 13.29 15.17 7.76
N ASP A 118 13.46 15.49 9.06
CA ASP A 118 14.27 16.63 9.51
C ASP A 118 15.78 16.30 9.70
N THR A 119 16.18 15.03 9.91
CA THR A 119 17.55 14.69 10.36
C THR A 119 18.39 13.78 9.44
N THR A 120 18.13 13.68 8.14
CA THR A 120 18.91 12.74 7.30
C THR A 120 19.64 13.41 6.13
N GLU A 121 20.81 13.99 6.43
CA GLU A 121 21.87 14.26 5.43
C GLU A 121 22.67 12.99 5.05
N GLY A 122 22.30 11.80 5.52
CA GLY A 122 22.96 10.57 5.07
C GLY A 122 22.27 9.28 5.52
N GLY A 123 21.91 8.41 4.57
CA GLY A 123 21.92 6.96 4.79
C GLY A 123 20.73 6.12 4.33
N VAL A 124 19.62 6.69 3.87
CA VAL A 124 18.44 5.87 3.47
C VAL A 124 17.75 6.42 2.24
N THR A 125 17.78 5.62 1.17
CA THR A 125 17.37 5.92 -0.20
C THR A 125 15.85 6.05 -0.39
N CYS A 126 15.03 5.89 0.66
CA CYS A 126 13.58 5.68 0.55
C CYS A 126 12.71 6.84 1.10
N VAL A 127 13.25 8.05 1.22
CA VAL A 127 12.57 9.20 1.85
C VAL A 127 11.62 9.93 0.89
N GLY A 128 11.91 9.98 -0.42
CA GLY A 128 11.08 10.65 -1.42
C GLY A 128 9.59 10.24 -1.39
N PRO A 129 9.28 8.93 -1.32
CA PRO A 129 7.90 8.45 -1.21
C PRO A 129 7.16 8.90 0.05
N LEU A 130 7.82 9.26 1.15
CA LEU A 130 7.13 9.61 2.41
C LEU A 130 6.46 11.00 2.35
N SER A 131 7.00 11.92 1.54
CA SER A 131 6.47 13.29 1.41
C SER A 131 5.01 13.32 0.93
N GLY A 132 4.66 12.50 -0.07
CA GLY A 132 3.31 12.37 -0.60
C GLY A 132 2.29 11.74 0.37
N LEU A 133 2.77 11.02 1.39
CA LEU A 133 1.93 10.38 2.41
C LEU A 133 1.54 11.34 3.54
N THR A 134 2.20 12.50 3.65
CA THR A 134 1.93 13.47 4.73
C THR A 134 0.47 13.95 4.71
N GLN A 135 -0.12 14.06 3.53
CA GLN A 135 -1.53 14.45 3.35
C GLN A 135 -2.51 13.32 3.73
N GLN A 136 -2.04 12.07 3.79
CA GLN A 136 -2.81 10.86 4.11
C GLN A 136 -2.56 10.36 5.55
N ARG A 137 -1.81 11.10 6.37
CA ARG A 137 -1.39 10.71 7.73
C ARG A 137 -2.53 10.23 8.63
N ALA A 138 -3.68 10.88 8.56
CA ALA A 138 -4.84 10.53 9.38
C ALA A 138 -5.34 9.11 9.03
N ARG A 139 -5.46 8.80 7.74
CA ARG A 139 -5.90 7.50 7.22
C ARG A 139 -4.94 6.37 7.61
N TYR A 140 -3.63 6.59 7.51
CA TYR A 140 -2.65 5.59 7.95
C TYR A 140 -2.75 5.28 9.44
N ARG A 141 -2.93 6.32 10.26
CA ARG A 141 -3.07 6.14 11.71
C ARG A 141 -4.32 5.35 12.06
N GLU A 142 -5.42 5.62 11.37
CA GLU A 142 -6.67 4.88 11.49
C GLU A 142 -6.51 3.42 11.10
N ALA A 143 -5.92 3.13 9.93
CA ALA A 143 -5.64 1.76 9.49
C ALA A 143 -4.75 0.99 10.49
N LEU A 144 -3.72 1.64 11.07
CA LEU A 144 -2.91 1.02 12.13
C LEU A 144 -3.68 0.78 13.42
N THR A 145 -4.64 1.65 13.76
CA THR A 145 -5.51 1.46 14.93
C THR A 145 -6.41 0.25 14.73
N VAL A 146 -6.97 0.08 13.53
CA VAL A 146 -7.75 -1.12 13.14
C VAL A 146 -6.90 -2.38 13.23
N LEU A 147 -5.69 -2.38 12.65
CA LEU A 147 -4.78 -3.53 12.68
C LEU A 147 -4.31 -3.93 14.09
N ALA A 148 -4.23 -2.96 15.01
CA ALA A 148 -3.79 -3.19 16.38
C ALA A 148 -4.94 -3.67 17.30
N ASP A 149 -6.19 -3.52 16.89
CA ASP A 149 -7.35 -3.93 17.66
C ASP A 149 -7.75 -5.37 17.33
N PRO A 150 -7.60 -6.33 18.26
CA PRO A 150 -7.96 -7.73 18.03
C PRO A 150 -9.47 -7.95 17.86
N ALA A 151 -10.32 -6.98 18.21
CA ALA A 151 -11.74 -7.03 17.92
C ALA A 151 -12.07 -6.69 16.45
N LEU A 152 -11.16 -6.01 15.74
CA LEU A 152 -11.36 -5.53 14.37
C LEU A 152 -10.48 -6.27 13.35
N ALA A 153 -9.28 -6.72 13.74
CA ALA A 153 -8.34 -7.37 12.84
C ALA A 153 -7.80 -8.68 13.41
N THR A 154 -7.59 -9.68 12.54
CA THR A 154 -6.96 -10.96 12.88
C THR A 154 -5.87 -11.28 11.87
N LEU A 155 -4.67 -11.62 12.35
CA LEU A 155 -3.56 -12.09 11.52
C LEU A 155 -3.48 -13.62 11.57
N VAL A 156 -3.49 -14.26 10.41
CA VAL A 156 -3.36 -15.72 10.27
C VAL A 156 -1.96 -16.04 9.74
N LEU A 157 -1.15 -16.74 10.55
CA LEU A 157 0.17 -17.20 10.13
C LEU A 157 0.05 -18.54 9.42
N VAL A 158 0.42 -18.58 8.14
CA VAL A 158 0.43 -19.80 7.32
C VAL A 158 1.86 -20.34 7.26
N THR A 159 2.07 -21.56 7.75
CA THR A 159 3.38 -22.24 7.70
C THR A 159 3.23 -23.68 7.21
N ARG A 160 4.32 -24.25 6.71
CA ARG A 160 4.44 -25.68 6.45
C ARG A 160 5.40 -26.29 7.47
N PRO A 161 5.26 -27.58 7.80
CA PRO A 161 6.28 -28.27 8.58
C PRO A 161 7.58 -28.28 7.79
N ASP A 162 8.61 -27.60 8.30
CA ASP A 162 9.96 -27.59 7.74
C ASP A 162 10.92 -28.28 8.73
N PRO A 163 11.41 -29.49 8.41
CA PRO A 163 12.44 -30.15 9.19
C PRO A 163 13.79 -29.54 8.79
N GLY A 164 14.21 -28.48 9.49
CA GLY A 164 15.45 -27.75 9.21
C GLY A 164 16.72 -28.61 9.17
#